data_AF-A0A538Q9V2-F1
#
_entry.id   AF-A0A538Q9V2-F1
#
_cell.length_a   1.000
_cell.length_b   1.000
_cell.length_c   1.000
_cell.angle_alpha   90.00
_cell.angle_beta   90.00
_cell.angle_gamma   90.00
#
_symmetry.space_group_name_H-M   'P 1'
#
loop_
_entity.id
_entity.type
_entity.pdbx_description
1 polymer ?
#
loop_
_entity_poly.entity_id
_entity_poly.type
_entity_poly.pdbx_seq_one_letter_code
_entity_poly.pdbx_strand_id
1 'polypeptide(L)'
;MKRAVAGLLAVGLAAGLVAACARTLEPPEWQRRQQKMTEITTLWAQIREWRRAAHMELDPTPADMFQWRGRPVSEAAKVCPDGHAVPASGTCGDVCNFAEAICDNAEAICGIADELGKADRDAQDKCASAKASCREAKQRCCNCSEPAP
;
A
#
# COMPACT_ATOMS: atom_id res chain seq x y z
N MET A 1 -20.36 -35.33 -68.21
CA MET A 1 -21.01 -34.00 -68.08
C MET A 1 -20.46 -33.35 -66.80
N LYS A 2 -19.30 -32.69 -66.83
CA LYS A 2 -19.12 -31.23 -66.90
C LYS A 2 -20.22 -30.41 -66.22
N ARG A 3 -19.92 -29.85 -65.04
CA ARG A 3 -19.97 -28.40 -64.75
C ARG A 3 -19.05 -28.09 -63.57
N ALA A 4 -18.09 -27.20 -63.84
CA ALA A 4 -17.21 -26.55 -62.89
C ALA A 4 -17.75 -25.15 -62.60
N VAL A 5 -17.63 -24.67 -61.37
CA VAL A 5 -17.51 -23.25 -60.92
C VAL A 5 -16.89 -23.37 -59.51
N ALA A 6 -15.62 -23.10 -59.21
CA ALA A 6 -14.73 -21.94 -59.44
C ALA A 6 -15.13 -20.68 -58.64
N GLY A 7 -14.37 -20.40 -57.56
CA GLY A 7 -14.01 -19.03 -57.19
C GLY A 7 -14.61 -18.43 -55.91
N LEU A 8 -13.77 -18.28 -54.88
CA LEU A 8 -13.53 -17.08 -54.05
C LEU A 8 -12.71 -17.54 -52.81
N LEU A 9 -11.40 -17.74 -52.93
CA LEU A 9 -10.33 -16.73 -52.75
C LEU A 9 -10.42 -15.91 -51.45
N ALA A 10 -9.76 -16.44 -50.42
CA ALA A 10 -8.74 -15.76 -49.60
C ALA A 10 -8.87 -14.25 -49.37
N VAL A 11 -9.35 -13.85 -48.19
CA VAL A 11 -8.85 -12.65 -47.48
C VAL A 11 -8.97 -12.92 -45.97
N GLY A 12 -7.83 -13.09 -45.29
CA GLY A 12 -7.83 -13.27 -43.83
C GLY A 12 -6.44 -13.30 -43.19
N LEU A 13 -5.41 -12.82 -43.88
CA LEU A 13 -4.02 -12.80 -43.41
C LEU A 13 -3.45 -11.40 -43.61
N ALA A 14 -3.86 -10.44 -42.78
CA ALA A 14 -3.29 -9.09 -42.77
C ALA A 14 -3.43 -8.35 -41.42
N ALA A 15 -3.40 -9.06 -40.29
CA ALA A 15 -3.45 -8.44 -38.96
C ALA A 15 -2.16 -8.64 -38.14
N GLY A 16 -1.01 -8.83 -38.80
CA GLY A 16 0.22 -9.32 -38.16
C GLY A 16 1.44 -8.41 -38.15
N LEU A 17 1.41 -7.17 -38.68
CA LEU A 17 2.67 -6.43 -38.97
C LEU A 17 2.75 -4.96 -38.50
N VAL A 18 1.91 -4.50 -37.57
CA VAL A 18 1.99 -3.10 -37.06
C VAL A 18 2.61 -3.00 -35.65
N ALA A 19 2.94 -4.11 -35.00
CA ALA A 19 3.33 -4.11 -33.58
C ALA A 19 4.83 -3.86 -33.28
N ALA A 20 5.64 -3.39 -34.23
CA ALA A 20 7.10 -3.28 -34.05
C ALA A 20 7.67 -1.86 -33.83
N CYS A 21 6.83 -0.80 -33.91
CA CYS A 21 7.30 0.60 -33.81
C CYS A 21 6.55 1.44 -32.75
N ALA A 22 5.79 0.82 -31.85
CA ALA A 22 5.20 1.55 -30.73
C ALA A 22 6.27 1.80 -29.65
N ARG A 23 7.04 2.89 -29.81
CA ARG A 23 7.85 3.41 -28.70
C ARG A 23 6.87 3.86 -27.62
N THR A 24 6.83 3.15 -26.50
CA THR A 24 6.13 3.62 -25.29
C THR A 24 6.75 4.94 -24.88
N LEU A 25 6.04 6.04 -25.12
CA LEU A 25 6.40 7.34 -24.58
C LEU A 25 6.31 7.23 -23.06
N GLU A 26 7.42 7.50 -22.37
CA GLU A 26 7.38 7.59 -20.91
C GLU A 26 6.40 8.70 -20.51
N PRO A 27 5.53 8.45 -19.52
CA PRO A 27 4.64 9.49 -19.03
C PRO A 27 5.46 10.67 -18.49
N PRO A 28 5.00 11.91 -18.71
CA PRO A 28 5.62 13.10 -18.12
C PRO A 28 5.77 12.96 -16.59
N GLU A 29 6.79 13.61 -16.03
CA GLU A 29 7.10 13.53 -14.59
C GLU A 29 5.89 13.88 -13.71
N TRP A 30 5.17 14.95 -14.06
CA TRP A 30 3.97 15.38 -13.32
C TRP A 30 2.89 14.29 -13.28
N GLN A 31 2.74 13.51 -14.35
CA GLN A 31 1.77 12.42 -14.43
C GLN A 31 2.20 11.26 -13.54
N ARG A 32 3.49 10.89 -13.54
CA ARG A 32 4.03 9.87 -12.63
C ARG A 32 3.86 10.27 -11.17
N ARG A 33 4.10 11.55 -10.85
CA ARG A 33 3.86 12.09 -9.50
C ARG A 33 2.39 11.94 -9.08
N GLN A 34 1.45 12.30 -9.96
CA GLN A 34 0.02 12.17 -9.66
C GLN A 34 -0.42 10.72 -9.45
N GLN A 35 0.12 9.78 -10.24
CA GLN A 35 -0.14 8.35 -10.06
C GLN A 35 0.34 7.87 -8.68
N LYS A 36 1.58 8.20 -8.31
CA LYS A 36 2.16 7.86 -7.00
C LYS A 36 1.42 8.49 -5.83
N MET A 37 1.01 9.74 -5.93
CA MET A 37 0.22 10.40 -4.89
C MET A 37 -1.17 9.81 -4.75
N THR A 38 -1.77 9.36 -5.85
CA THR A 38 -3.04 8.63 -5.83
C THR A 38 -2.86 7.32 -5.05
N GLU A 39 -1.80 6.57 -5.33
CA GLU A 39 -1.47 5.33 -4.64
C GLU A 39 -1.23 5.55 -3.13
N ILE A 40 -0.41 6.55 -2.76
CA ILE A 40 -0.21 6.95 -1.35
C ILE A 40 -1.56 7.26 -0.69
N THR A 41 -2.44 7.99 -1.36
CA THR A 41 -3.75 8.39 -0.81
C THR A 41 -4.64 7.17 -0.60
N THR A 42 -4.65 6.21 -1.53
CA THR A 42 -5.40 4.96 -1.41
C THR A 42 -4.89 4.13 -0.22
N LEU A 43 -3.57 3.93 -0.13
CA LEU A 43 -2.96 3.17 0.98
C LEU A 43 -3.21 3.85 2.33
N TRP A 44 -3.11 5.18 2.38
CA TRP A 44 -3.38 5.97 3.58
C TRP A 44 -4.85 5.88 4.01
N ALA A 45 -5.78 5.90 3.06
CA ALA A 45 -7.21 5.70 3.36
C ALA A 45 -7.50 4.31 3.93
N GLN A 46 -6.82 3.27 3.43
CA GLN A 46 -6.91 1.91 4.01
C GLN A 46 -6.39 1.86 5.45
N ILE A 47 -5.24 2.51 5.73
CA ILE A 47 -4.72 2.62 7.11
C ILE A 47 -5.76 3.24 8.03
N ARG A 48 -6.42 4.34 7.60
CA ARG A 48 -7.46 5.00 8.39
C ARG A 48 -8.67 4.11 8.66
N GLU A 49 -9.06 3.29 7.68
CA GLU A 49 -10.14 2.30 7.88
C GLU A 49 -9.76 1.27 8.94
N TRP A 50 -8.57 0.67 8.84
CA TRP A 50 -8.09 -0.28 9.84
C TRP A 50 -7.89 0.35 11.22
N ARG A 51 -7.47 1.63 11.27
CA ARG A 51 -7.41 2.39 12.52
C ARG A 51 -8.78 2.51 13.17
N ARG A 52 -9.80 2.87 12.40
CA ARG A 52 -11.18 2.91 12.90
C ARG A 52 -11.65 1.54 13.39
N ALA A 53 -11.40 0.48 12.62
CA ALA A 53 -11.79 -0.89 12.97
C ALA A 53 -11.11 -1.38 14.27
N ALA A 54 -9.87 -0.96 14.50
CA ALA A 54 -9.12 -1.25 15.73
C ALA A 54 -9.40 -0.25 16.88
N HIS A 55 -10.43 0.60 16.75
CA HIS A 55 -10.80 1.63 17.72
C HIS A 55 -9.63 2.58 18.10
N MET A 56 -8.79 2.90 17.12
CA MET A 56 -7.76 3.95 17.21
C MET A 56 -8.33 5.29 16.76
N GLU A 57 -7.68 6.37 17.21
CA GLU A 57 -7.90 7.69 16.60
C GLU A 57 -7.63 7.62 15.10
N LEU A 58 -8.42 8.32 14.29
CA LEU A 58 -8.38 8.14 12.84
C LEU A 58 -7.00 8.49 12.26
N ASP A 59 -6.40 9.57 12.76
CA ASP A 59 -5.10 10.07 12.34
C ASP A 59 -4.19 10.20 13.59
N PRO A 60 -2.90 9.81 13.52
CA PRO A 60 -1.95 10.02 14.62
C PRO A 60 -1.76 11.50 14.93
N THR A 61 -1.34 11.82 16.15
CA THR A 61 -1.09 13.21 16.52
C THR A 61 0.13 13.78 15.80
N PRO A 62 0.22 15.10 15.59
CA PRO A 62 1.43 15.73 15.04
C PRO A 62 2.69 15.42 15.85
N ALA A 63 2.56 15.23 17.18
CA ALA A 63 3.67 14.86 18.04
C ALA A 63 4.19 13.44 17.72
N ASP A 64 3.28 12.47 17.55
CA ASP A 64 3.64 11.10 17.16
C ASP A 64 4.30 11.09 15.78
N MET A 65 3.71 11.81 14.81
CA MET A 65 4.28 11.92 13.46
C MET A 65 5.71 12.48 13.50
N PHE A 66 5.96 13.51 14.31
CA PHE A 66 7.28 14.12 14.43
C PHE A 66 8.35 13.14 14.91
N GLN A 67 8.02 12.28 15.89
CA GLN A 67 8.94 11.27 16.42
C GLN A 67 9.39 10.22 15.40
N TRP A 68 8.61 10.02 14.34
CA TRP A 68 8.85 9.00 13.33
C TRP A 68 9.34 9.54 11.99
N ARG A 69 9.56 10.86 11.88
CA ARG A 69 10.23 11.46 10.72
C ARG A 69 11.66 10.93 10.61
N GLY A 70 12.05 10.51 9.40
CA GLY A 70 13.40 10.00 9.12
C GLY A 70 13.74 8.61 9.68
N ARG A 71 12.85 7.97 10.45
CA ARG A 71 13.01 6.60 10.95
C ARG A 71 12.33 5.57 10.03
N PRO A 72 12.82 4.33 9.97
CA PRO A 72 12.20 3.26 9.17
C PRO A 72 10.95 2.69 9.85
N VAL A 73 10.04 2.10 9.06
CA VAL A 73 8.84 1.42 9.56
C VAL A 73 9.19 0.23 10.45
N SER A 74 10.26 -0.50 10.13
CA SER A 74 10.73 -1.64 10.91
C SER A 74 11.12 -1.29 12.34
N GLU A 75 11.49 -0.03 12.61
CA GLU A 75 11.73 0.44 13.97
C GLU A 75 10.42 0.83 14.68
N ALA A 76 9.45 1.38 13.95
CA ALA A 76 8.11 1.67 14.46
C ALA A 76 7.37 0.39 14.88
N ALA A 77 7.57 -0.71 14.15
CA ALA A 77 6.94 -2.01 14.43
C ALA A 77 7.50 -2.74 15.67
N LYS A 78 8.69 -2.35 16.15
CA LYS A 78 9.35 -2.97 17.32
C LYS A 78 8.81 -2.40 18.63
N VAL A 79 7.64 -2.87 19.03
CA VAL A 79 6.97 -2.47 20.28
C VAL A 79 6.76 -3.62 21.26
N CYS A 80 6.71 -4.86 20.79
CA CYS A 80 6.63 -6.01 21.69
C CYS A 80 7.99 -6.40 22.27
N PRO A 81 8.04 -6.77 23.57
CA PRO A 81 9.20 -7.46 24.11
C PRO A 81 9.49 -8.74 23.35
N ASP A 82 10.77 -9.08 23.22
CA ASP A 82 11.19 -10.33 22.59
C ASP A 82 10.57 -11.54 23.30
N GLY A 83 9.99 -12.46 22.53
CA GLY A 83 9.32 -13.66 23.06
C GLY A 83 7.93 -13.44 23.62
N HIS A 84 7.38 -12.22 23.56
CA HIS A 84 5.99 -11.96 23.94
C HIS A 84 5.02 -12.60 22.94
N ALA A 85 4.11 -13.44 23.43
CA ALA A 85 3.08 -14.09 22.64
C ALA A 85 1.73 -13.39 22.87
N VAL A 86 1.12 -12.92 21.79
CA VAL A 86 -0.25 -12.38 21.80
C VAL A 86 -1.21 -13.50 21.38
N PRO A 87 -2.39 -13.63 22.00
CA PRO A 87 -3.41 -14.57 21.55
C PRO A 87 -3.74 -14.34 20.07
N ALA A 88 -3.65 -15.40 19.26
CA ALA A 88 -3.92 -15.33 17.82
C ALA A 88 -5.42 -15.44 17.47
N SER A 89 -6.27 -15.73 18.46
CA SER A 89 -7.71 -15.91 18.31
C SER A 89 -8.51 -14.67 18.68
N GLY A 90 -9.77 -14.66 18.23
CA GLY A 90 -10.76 -13.66 18.60
C GLY A 90 -10.32 -12.23 18.27
N THR A 91 -10.69 -11.30 19.17
CA THR A 91 -10.44 -9.87 19.01
C THR A 91 -8.95 -9.53 18.91
N CYS A 92 -8.07 -10.28 19.60
CA CYS A 92 -6.64 -10.03 19.52
C CYS A 92 -6.06 -10.42 18.16
N GLY A 93 -6.55 -11.52 17.57
CA GLY A 93 -6.22 -11.89 16.20
C GLY A 93 -6.54 -10.77 15.20
N ASP A 94 -7.76 -10.21 15.27
CA ASP A 94 -8.18 -9.12 14.37
C ASP A 94 -7.33 -7.86 14.54
N VAL A 95 -7.07 -7.42 15.78
CA VAL A 95 -6.24 -6.24 16.05
C VAL A 95 -4.81 -6.44 15.55
N CYS A 96 -4.24 -7.63 15.71
CA CYS A 96 -2.91 -7.94 15.21
C CYS A 96 -2.86 -8.01 13.69
N ASN A 97 -3.90 -8.55 13.03
CA ASN A 97 -4.01 -8.54 11.57
C ASN A 97 -4.09 -7.12 11.02
N PHE A 98 -4.86 -6.22 11.65
CA PHE A 98 -4.86 -4.80 11.30
C PHE A 98 -3.50 -4.16 11.51
N ALA A 99 -2.78 -4.51 12.58
CA ALA A 99 -1.46 -3.97 12.84
C ALA A 99 -0.43 -4.34 11.76
N GLU A 100 -0.40 -5.60 11.32
CA GLU A 100 0.46 -6.03 10.20
C GLU A 100 0.09 -5.30 8.91
N ALA A 101 -1.19 -5.27 8.54
CA ALA A 101 -1.65 -4.60 7.32
C ALA A 101 -1.32 -3.09 7.31
N ILE A 102 -1.44 -2.42 8.47
CA ILE A 102 -1.05 -1.01 8.61
C ILE A 102 0.46 -0.84 8.40
N CYS A 103 1.29 -1.74 8.94
CA CYS A 103 2.74 -1.67 8.78
C CYS A 103 3.17 -1.94 7.33
N ASP A 104 2.55 -2.91 6.64
CA ASP A 104 2.81 -3.19 5.23
C ASP A 104 2.47 -1.96 4.35
N ASN A 105 1.29 -1.35 4.57
CA ASN A 105 0.94 -0.12 3.87
C ASN A 105 1.86 1.04 4.24
N ALA A 106 2.39 1.10 5.47
CA ALA A 106 3.36 2.11 5.85
C ALA A 106 4.68 1.94 5.10
N GLU A 107 5.15 0.71 4.88
CA GLU A 107 6.33 0.44 4.06
C GLU A 107 6.11 0.87 2.61
N ALA A 108 4.97 0.50 2.02
CA ALA A 108 4.62 0.91 0.65
C ALA A 108 4.54 2.43 0.49
N ILE A 109 3.84 3.14 1.39
CA ILE A 109 3.75 4.61 1.36
C ILE A 109 5.13 5.24 1.49
N CYS A 110 5.97 4.77 2.41
CA CYS A 110 7.30 5.33 2.59
C CYS A 110 8.24 5.04 1.41
N GLY A 111 8.14 3.86 0.78
CA GLY A 111 8.86 3.55 -0.45
C GLY A 111 8.49 4.51 -1.58
N ILE A 112 7.19 4.73 -1.81
CA ILE A 112 6.72 5.67 -2.84
C ILE A 112 7.16 7.11 -2.50
N ALA A 113 7.10 7.51 -1.22
CA ALA A 113 7.53 8.83 -0.78
C ALA A 113 9.04 9.05 -0.98
N ASP A 114 9.87 8.03 -0.80
CA ASP A 114 11.29 8.08 -1.09
C ASP A 114 11.57 8.22 -2.58
N GLU A 115 10.80 7.53 -3.43
CA GLU A 115 10.89 7.68 -4.89
C GLU A 115 10.44 9.07 -5.40
N LEU A 116 9.47 9.70 -4.72
CA LEU A 116 9.07 11.09 -4.99
C LEU A 116 10.10 12.10 -4.46
N GLY A 117 10.93 11.68 -3.50
CA GLY A 117 12.01 12.47 -2.92
C GLY A 117 11.60 13.31 -1.72
N LYS A 118 12.61 13.72 -0.94
CA LYS A 118 12.45 14.42 0.35
C LYS A 118 11.82 15.81 0.25
N ALA A 119 11.74 16.38 -0.94
CA ALA A 119 11.10 17.67 -1.20
C ALA A 119 9.57 17.56 -1.27
N ASP A 120 9.01 16.37 -1.53
CA ASP A 120 7.57 16.15 -1.60
C ASP A 120 6.96 16.05 -0.20
N ARG A 121 6.60 17.20 0.37
CA ARG A 121 6.14 17.29 1.77
C ARG A 121 4.89 16.49 2.07
N ASP A 122 3.96 16.42 1.11
CA ASP A 122 2.72 15.67 1.28
C ASP A 122 3.01 14.17 1.39
N ALA A 123 3.82 13.61 0.47
CA ALA A 123 4.25 12.21 0.55
C ALA A 123 5.01 11.91 1.86
N GLN A 124 5.89 12.82 2.28
CA GLN A 124 6.68 12.67 3.50
C GLN A 124 5.82 12.73 4.77
N ASP A 125 4.80 13.59 4.82
CA ASP A 125 3.86 13.65 5.95
C ASP A 125 2.94 12.42 5.99
N LYS A 126 2.52 11.88 4.83
CA LYS A 126 1.79 10.59 4.78
C LYS A 126 2.65 9.43 5.25
N CYS A 127 3.92 9.36 4.87
CA CYS A 127 4.86 8.35 5.39
C CYS A 127 5.07 8.49 6.91
N ALA A 128 5.19 9.71 7.45
CA ALA A 128 5.29 9.92 8.89
C ALA A 128 4.01 9.49 9.64
N SER A 129 2.84 9.81 9.10
CA SER A 129 1.53 9.38 9.60
C SER A 129 1.40 7.85 9.59
N ALA A 130 1.80 7.20 8.50
CA ALA A 130 1.72 5.75 8.37
C ALA A 130 2.65 5.03 9.37
N LYS A 131 3.87 5.54 9.59
CA LYS A 131 4.79 5.01 10.61
C LYS A 131 4.26 5.13 12.02
N ALA A 132 3.73 6.30 12.38
CA ALA A 132 3.10 6.50 13.68
C ALA A 132 1.91 5.55 13.86
N SER A 133 1.14 5.31 12.79
CA SER A 133 0.01 4.37 12.80
C SER A 133 0.45 2.93 13.01
N CYS A 134 1.50 2.48 12.31
CA CYS A 134 2.08 1.14 12.46
C CYS A 134 2.51 0.89 13.91
N ARG A 135 3.24 1.84 14.52
CA ARG A 135 3.65 1.71 15.92
C ARG A 135 2.47 1.56 16.87
N GLU A 136 1.49 2.46 16.77
CA GLU A 136 0.33 2.43 17.67
C GLU A 136 -0.46 1.13 17.52
N ALA A 137 -0.69 0.69 16.27
CA ALA A 137 -1.40 -0.55 16.00
C ALA A 137 -0.66 -1.76 16.57
N LYS A 138 0.67 -1.83 16.38
CA LYS A 138 1.50 -2.88 16.96
C LYS A 138 1.50 -2.82 18.49
N GLN A 139 1.45 -1.62 19.09
CA GLN A 139 1.38 -1.47 20.54
C GLN A 139 0.05 -1.99 21.09
N ARG A 140 -1.06 -1.76 20.36
CA ARG A 140 -2.38 -2.32 20.71
C ARG A 140 -2.42 -3.83 20.58
N CYS A 141 -1.92 -4.38 19.47
CA CYS A 141 -1.76 -5.83 19.31
C CYS A 141 -0.96 -6.40 20.50
N CYS A 142 0.17 -5.78 20.84
CA CYS A 142 1.03 -6.25 21.92
C CYS A 142 0.35 -6.29 23.29
N ASN A 143 -0.43 -5.25 23.59
CA ASN A 143 -1.15 -5.10 24.85
C ASN A 143 -2.51 -5.81 24.83
N CYS A 144 -2.84 -6.53 23.76
CA CYS A 144 -4.11 -7.25 23.69
C CYS A 144 -4.07 -8.48 24.58
N SER A 145 -5.08 -8.59 25.43
CA SER A 145 -5.35 -9.75 26.26
C SER A 145 -6.79 -10.18 26.01
N GLU A 146 -7.05 -11.48 25.85
CA GLU A 146 -8.41 -11.99 25.86
C GLU A 146 -9.01 -11.80 27.27
N PRO A 147 -10.31 -11.45 27.38
CA PRO A 147 -10.98 -11.43 28.67
C PRO A 147 -10.94 -12.84 29.28
N ALA A 148 -10.72 -12.92 30.59
CA ALA A 148 -10.79 -14.19 31.31
C ALA A 148 -12.19 -14.82 31.11
N PRO A 149 -12.27 -16.16 30.92
CA PRO A 149 -13.53 -16.85 30.67
C PRO A 149 -14.53 -16.74 31.83
#